data_AF-A0A7H5ERJ4-F1
#
_entry.id   AF-A0A7H5ERJ4-F1
#
_cell.length_a   1.000
_cell.length_b   1.000
_cell.length_c   1.000
_cell.angle_alpha   90.00
_cell.angle_beta   90.00
_cell.angle_gamma   90.00
#
_symmetry.space_group_name_H-M   'P 1'
#
loop_
_entity.id
_entity.type
_entity.pdbx_description
1 polymer ?
#
loop_
_entity_poly.entity_id
_entity_poly.type
_entity_poly.pdbx_seq_one_letter_code
_entity_poly.pdbx_strand_id
1 'polypeptide(L)'
;MGAFYCPYVRDICVRIRLINRDLAAHHNSRTTGEVVTTHSLGINDIPMKSIIFLCLAILGPVLPASTQAPVGLDDVCRAIGGGKVSELIAVMDTEVELTILDQEDIYSREAAGAQLREFFGNFSPTSFGKVHQGASKANDAEYCIGKLATAKGSFRVYIYVAKKGNSIVLQELKFDRE
;
A
#
# COMPACT_ATOMS: atom_id res chain seq x y z
N MET A 1 -0.21 9.03 -42.12
CA MET A 1 0.39 7.68 -42.13
C MET A 1 1.80 7.79 -41.59
N GLY A 2 2.10 7.13 -40.46
CA GLY A 2 3.43 6.73 -39.97
C GLY A 2 4.43 7.86 -39.63
N ALA A 3 5.22 7.83 -38.57
CA ALA A 3 5.48 6.86 -37.53
C ALA A 3 6.12 7.65 -36.36
N PHE A 4 5.68 7.42 -35.12
CA PHE A 4 6.41 7.89 -33.95
C PHE A 4 7.40 6.81 -33.53
N TYR A 5 8.68 7.05 -33.82
CA TYR A 5 9.81 6.32 -33.24
C TYR A 5 10.48 7.24 -32.22
N CYS A 6 10.52 6.80 -30.96
CA CYS A 6 11.11 7.51 -29.83
C CYS A 6 12.56 7.05 -29.61
N PRO A 7 13.57 7.96 -29.64
CA PRO A 7 14.93 7.65 -29.21
C PRO A 7 15.30 8.46 -27.96
N TYR A 8 15.45 7.83 -26.79
CA TYR A 8 16.38 8.35 -25.79
C TYR A 8 16.82 7.26 -24.81
N VAL A 9 18.04 6.76 -25.04
CA VAL A 9 18.79 5.92 -24.10
C VAL A 9 20.11 6.65 -23.83
N ARG A 10 20.51 6.68 -22.55
CA ARG A 10 21.85 6.93 -21.96
C ARG A 10 22.07 8.30 -21.29
N ASP A 11 22.12 8.25 -19.94
CA ASP A 11 23.21 8.71 -19.05
C ASP A 11 22.60 8.81 -17.63
N ILE A 12 23.05 8.11 -16.58
CA ILE A 12 24.35 8.25 -15.92
C ILE A 12 24.67 6.93 -15.19
N CYS A 13 25.76 6.31 -15.61
CA CYS A 13 26.59 5.46 -14.77
C CYS A 13 27.54 6.41 -13.97
N VAL A 14 27.94 6.02 -12.76
CA VAL A 14 29.01 6.61 -11.88
C VAL A 14 28.51 7.18 -10.54
N ARG A 15 28.84 6.45 -9.46
CA ARG A 15 28.79 6.69 -7.99
C ARG A 15 27.82 5.73 -7.30
N ILE A 16 28.19 4.72 -6.52
CA ILE A 16 29.39 4.39 -5.74
C ILE A 16 29.39 2.86 -5.57
N ARG A 17 30.44 2.18 -6.06
CA ARG A 17 30.96 1.00 -5.35
C ARG A 17 31.92 1.54 -4.30
N LEU A 18 32.04 0.79 -3.20
CA LEU A 18 33.04 0.86 -2.12
C LEU A 18 32.54 1.52 -0.82
N ILE A 19 32.98 0.91 0.30
CA ILE A 19 32.66 1.16 1.73
C ILE A 19 31.37 0.42 2.15
N ASN A 20 31.31 -0.69 2.90
CA ASN A 20 32.28 -1.50 3.63
C ASN A 20 31.70 -2.93 3.72
N ARG A 21 32.37 -3.91 3.13
CA ARG A 21 32.25 -5.33 3.48
C ARG A 21 33.55 -5.69 4.19
N ASP A 22 33.55 -5.58 5.51
CA ASP A 22 34.38 -6.38 6.41
C ASP A 22 34.12 -5.92 7.85
N LEU A 23 33.82 -6.88 8.73
CA LEU A 23 34.33 -7.00 10.10
C LEU A 23 33.47 -8.04 10.85
N ALA A 24 33.65 -9.29 10.45
CA ALA A 24 33.61 -10.41 11.38
C ALA A 24 35.04 -10.55 11.94
N ALA A 25 35.24 -10.20 13.20
CA ALA A 25 36.40 -10.63 13.99
C ALA A 25 36.06 -10.46 15.47
N HIS A 26 35.45 -11.51 16.01
CA HIS A 26 35.53 -11.81 17.43
C HIS A 26 36.99 -12.04 17.84
N HIS A 27 37.25 -11.82 19.12
CA HIS A 27 38.44 -12.23 19.90
C HIS A 27 39.52 -11.15 20.08
N ASN A 28 39.54 -10.52 21.27
CA ASN A 28 40.76 -10.46 22.05
C ASN A 28 40.46 -10.18 23.54
N SER A 29 40.79 -11.15 24.38
CA SER A 29 40.97 -10.97 25.82
C SER A 29 42.34 -10.36 26.09
N ARG A 30 42.45 -9.40 27.01
CA ARG A 30 43.58 -9.35 27.95
C ARG A 30 43.30 -8.40 29.10
N THR A 31 43.34 -9.02 30.28
CA THR A 31 43.41 -8.49 31.63
C THR A 31 44.75 -7.82 31.91
N THR A 32 44.71 -6.61 32.44
CA THR A 32 45.64 -5.97 33.40
C THR A 32 44.91 -4.67 33.80
N GLY A 33 44.45 -4.44 35.02
CA GLY A 33 45.15 -4.53 36.28
C GLY A 33 45.65 -3.14 36.65
N GLU A 34 44.81 -2.30 37.27
CA GLU A 34 45.31 -1.12 38.01
C GLU A 34 44.35 -0.66 39.12
N VAL A 35 44.79 -0.96 40.34
CA VAL A 35 44.78 -0.19 41.59
C VAL A 35 43.57 0.71 41.90
N VAL A 36 42.82 0.23 42.89
CA VAL A 36 41.87 0.99 43.73
C VAL A 36 42.65 1.98 44.58
N THR A 37 42.36 3.27 44.43
CA THR A 37 42.69 4.31 45.40
C THR A 37 41.41 5.02 45.82
N THR A 38 40.94 4.70 47.01
CA THR A 38 39.84 5.37 47.69
C THR A 38 40.26 6.79 48.08
N HIS A 39 39.64 7.81 47.48
CA HIS A 39 39.65 9.17 48.02
C HIS A 39 38.23 9.59 48.39
N SER A 40 38.12 10.04 49.63
CA SER A 40 36.92 10.46 50.35
C SER A 40 36.33 11.76 49.80
N LEU A 41 34.99 11.76 49.73
CA LEU A 41 34.06 12.87 49.96
C LEU A 41 34.39 14.27 49.42
N GLY A 42 33.59 14.66 48.43
CA GLY A 42 33.31 16.05 48.09
C GLY A 42 32.03 16.11 47.25
N ILE A 43 30.86 15.90 47.88
CA ILE A 43 29.56 16.20 47.28
C ILE A 43 29.39 17.70 47.40
N ASN A 44 29.94 18.46 46.47
CA ASN A 44 29.59 19.84 46.12
C ASN A 44 30.47 20.20 44.92
N ASP A 45 29.90 20.86 43.92
CA ASP A 45 30.55 21.33 42.68
C ASP A 45 30.47 20.39 41.46
N ILE A 46 29.26 19.95 41.12
CA ILE A 46 28.93 19.59 39.73
C ILE A 46 28.33 20.83 39.05
N PRO A 47 29.05 21.51 38.13
CA PRO A 47 28.49 22.64 37.39
C PRO A 47 27.37 22.16 36.46
N MET A 48 26.20 22.74 36.71
CA MET A 48 24.95 22.56 35.97
C MET A 48 25.14 22.89 34.48
N LYS A 49 25.49 21.89 33.67
CA LYS A 49 25.40 21.96 32.19
C LYS A 49 25.40 20.62 31.45
N SER A 50 25.58 19.49 32.14
CA SER A 50 25.69 18.17 31.50
C SER A 50 24.84 17.07 32.15
N ILE A 51 23.66 17.42 32.67
CA ILE A 51 22.63 16.44 33.10
C ILE A 51 21.50 16.32 32.05
N ILE A 52 21.59 17.05 30.94
CA ILE A 52 20.55 17.06 29.90
C ILE A 52 20.70 15.88 28.92
N PHE A 53 21.84 15.17 28.91
CA PHE A 53 22.11 14.12 27.93
C PHE A 53 21.74 12.69 28.36
N LEU A 54 21.39 12.43 29.63
CA LEU A 54 21.10 11.06 30.09
C LEU A 54 19.61 10.72 30.21
N CYS A 55 18.71 11.71 30.10
CA CYS A 55 17.25 11.46 30.16
C CYS A 55 16.56 11.40 28.78
N LEU A 56 17.30 11.60 27.67
CA LEU A 56 16.75 11.64 26.31
C LEU A 56 17.00 10.36 25.51
N ALA A 57 16.96 9.20 26.17
CA ALA A 57 17.19 7.89 25.54
C ALA A 57 16.04 6.89 25.77
N ILE A 58 14.87 7.35 26.24
CA ILE A 58 13.76 6.45 26.62
C ILE A 58 12.39 6.84 26.03
N LEU A 59 12.34 7.82 25.13
CA LEU A 59 11.10 8.22 24.46
C LEU A 59 11.29 8.36 22.95
N GLY A 60 11.76 7.28 22.32
CA GLY A 60 11.64 7.14 20.87
C GLY A 60 10.16 6.94 20.50
N PRO A 61 9.61 7.66 19.50
CA PRO A 61 8.24 7.44 19.08
C PRO A 61 8.13 6.03 18.49
N VAL A 62 7.42 5.14 19.18
CA VAL A 62 6.99 3.85 18.65
C VAL A 62 5.97 4.17 17.56
N LEU A 63 6.43 4.32 16.31
CA LEU A 63 5.52 4.38 15.18
C LEU A 63 4.93 2.97 14.99
N PRO A 64 3.60 2.79 15.11
CA PRO A 64 3.01 1.51 14.76
C PRO A 64 3.20 1.30 13.26
N ALA A 65 4.06 0.34 12.90
CA ALA A 65 4.06 -0.20 11.55
C ALA A 65 2.73 -0.92 11.36
N SER A 66 1.78 -0.27 10.67
CA SER A 66 0.55 -0.91 10.24
C SER A 66 0.91 -2.01 9.25
N THR A 67 0.96 -3.26 9.74
CA THR A 67 0.95 -4.42 8.86
C THR A 67 -0.42 -4.48 8.20
N GLN A 68 -0.59 -3.74 7.12
CA GLN A 68 -1.79 -3.85 6.29
C GLN A 68 -1.80 -5.27 5.73
N ALA A 69 -2.85 -6.02 6.07
CA ALA A 69 -3.09 -7.32 5.46
C ALA A 69 -3.09 -7.16 3.93
N PRO A 70 -2.58 -8.14 3.18
CA PRO A 70 -2.61 -8.10 1.73
C PRO A 70 -4.06 -7.91 1.27
N VAL A 71 -4.29 -6.85 0.49
CA VAL A 71 -5.62 -6.51 -0.03
C VAL A 71 -6.04 -7.62 -1.00
N GLY A 72 -7.18 -8.24 -0.74
CA GLY A 72 -7.74 -9.35 -1.51
C GLY A 72 -8.97 -8.95 -2.33
N LEU A 73 -9.44 -9.84 -3.21
CA LEU A 73 -10.70 -9.66 -3.95
C LEU A 73 -11.88 -9.38 -3.01
N ASP A 74 -11.89 -9.99 -1.83
CA ASP A 74 -12.91 -9.76 -0.79
C ASP A 74 -12.92 -8.32 -0.27
N ASP A 75 -11.76 -7.66 -0.17
CA ASP A 75 -11.69 -6.26 0.23
C ASP A 75 -12.29 -5.35 -0.84
N VAL A 76 -12.07 -5.66 -2.13
CA VAL A 76 -12.68 -4.95 -3.26
C VAL A 76 -14.21 -5.10 -3.23
N CYS A 77 -14.70 -6.32 -3.01
CA CYS A 77 -16.13 -6.61 -2.86
C CYS A 77 -16.75 -5.80 -1.70
N ARG A 78 -16.06 -5.74 -0.55
CA ARG A 78 -16.49 -4.95 0.60
C ARG A 78 -16.50 -3.45 0.28
N ALA A 79 -15.49 -2.95 -0.41
CA ALA A 79 -15.41 -1.54 -0.79
C ALA A 79 -16.56 -1.16 -1.74
N ILE A 80 -16.93 -2.03 -2.69
CA ILE A 80 -18.10 -1.85 -3.56
C ILE A 80 -19.39 -1.81 -2.74
N GLY A 81 -19.59 -2.78 -1.84
CA GLY A 81 -20.80 -2.83 -1.00
C GLY A 81 -20.94 -1.65 -0.04
N GLY A 82 -19.82 -1.03 0.35
CA GLY A 82 -19.81 0.19 1.15
C GLY A 82 -19.75 1.50 0.35
N GLY A 83 -19.72 1.46 -0.99
CA GLY A 83 -19.56 2.65 -1.84
C GLY A 83 -18.25 3.41 -1.59
N LYS A 84 -17.20 2.73 -1.14
CA LYS A 84 -15.94 3.34 -0.69
C LYS A 84 -14.96 3.57 -1.84
N VAL A 85 -15.19 4.63 -2.61
CA VAL A 85 -14.41 4.91 -3.82
C VAL A 85 -12.92 5.11 -3.55
N SER A 86 -12.52 5.66 -2.39
CA SER A 86 -11.10 5.83 -2.05
C SER A 86 -10.38 4.48 -1.89
N GLU A 87 -11.04 3.47 -1.33
CA GLU A 87 -10.49 2.11 -1.20
C GLU A 87 -10.38 1.45 -2.58
N LEU A 88 -11.35 1.70 -3.47
CA LEU A 88 -11.30 1.18 -4.85
C LEU A 88 -10.17 1.82 -5.66
N ILE A 89 -10.02 3.15 -5.62
CA ILE A 89 -8.93 3.86 -6.30
C ILE A 89 -7.56 3.33 -5.87
N ALA A 90 -7.38 3.01 -4.59
CA ALA A 90 -6.11 2.52 -4.06
C ALA A 90 -5.69 1.15 -4.63
N VAL A 91 -6.64 0.35 -5.09
CA VAL A 91 -6.39 -0.99 -5.66
C VAL A 91 -6.44 -1.02 -7.18
N MET A 92 -6.87 0.05 -7.84
CA MET A 92 -6.96 0.14 -9.29
C MET A 92 -5.59 0.08 -9.97
N ASP A 93 -5.52 -0.61 -11.11
CA ASP A 93 -4.37 -0.47 -12.01
C ASP A 93 -4.29 0.97 -12.59
N THR A 94 -3.25 1.27 -13.35
CA THR A 94 -3.07 2.59 -14.00
C THR A 94 -4.27 2.96 -14.87
N GLU A 95 -4.80 1.97 -15.58
CA GLU A 95 -6.00 2.05 -16.39
C GLU A 95 -6.95 0.92 -15.99
N VAL A 96 -8.25 1.22 -16.00
CA VAL A 96 -9.31 0.29 -15.60
C VAL A 96 -10.41 0.35 -16.63
N GLU A 97 -10.86 -0.82 -17.06
CA GLU A 97 -12.05 -0.97 -17.87
C GLU A 97 -13.27 -0.83 -16.96
N LEU A 98 -14.06 0.22 -17.20
CA LEU A 98 -15.22 0.54 -16.40
C LEU A 98 -16.46 0.57 -17.29
N THR A 99 -17.41 -0.28 -16.95
CA THR A 99 -18.74 -0.28 -17.58
C THR A 99 -19.77 0.16 -16.55
N ILE A 100 -20.44 1.28 -16.80
CA ILE A 100 -21.58 1.73 -16.00
C ILE A 100 -22.80 1.78 -16.92
N LEU A 101 -23.74 0.86 -16.71
CA LEU A 101 -24.91 0.67 -17.57
C LEU A 101 -24.47 0.42 -19.03
N ASP A 102 -24.81 1.33 -19.94
CA ASP A 102 -24.52 1.23 -21.37
C ASP A 102 -23.22 1.93 -21.77
N GLN A 103 -22.51 2.56 -20.82
CA GLN A 103 -21.25 3.25 -21.07
C GLN A 103 -20.07 2.38 -20.68
N GLU A 104 -19.24 2.05 -21.65
CA GLU A 104 -18.03 1.24 -21.49
C GLU A 104 -16.85 2.03 -22.06
N ASP A 105 -15.81 2.21 -21.25
CA ASP A 105 -14.56 2.88 -21.66
C ASP A 105 -13.40 2.44 -20.76
N ILE A 106 -12.18 2.74 -21.22
CA ILE A 106 -10.94 2.57 -20.44
C ILE A 106 -10.60 3.91 -19.80
N TYR A 107 -10.58 3.94 -18.47
CA TYR A 107 -10.33 5.15 -17.70
C TYR A 107 -8.98 5.08 -17.01
N SER A 108 -8.30 6.22 -16.87
CA SER A 108 -7.24 6.33 -15.86
C SER A 108 -7.82 6.13 -14.46
N ARG A 109 -7.00 5.69 -13.51
CA ARG A 109 -7.40 5.52 -12.11
C ARG A 109 -8.19 6.72 -11.55
N GLU A 110 -7.74 7.94 -11.80
CA GLU A 110 -8.36 9.15 -11.28
C GLU A 110 -9.72 9.41 -11.94
N ALA A 111 -9.83 9.18 -13.26
CA ALA A 111 -11.06 9.34 -14.01
C ALA A 111 -12.10 8.27 -13.63
N ALA A 112 -11.68 7.01 -13.49
CA ALA A 112 -12.52 5.93 -12.97
C ALA A 112 -13.07 6.27 -11.58
N GLY A 113 -12.21 6.82 -10.71
CA GLY A 113 -12.61 7.33 -9.41
C GLY A 113 -13.67 8.43 -9.46
N ALA A 114 -13.63 9.33 -10.46
CA ALA A 114 -14.66 10.35 -10.63
C ALA A 114 -16.01 9.72 -11.05
N GLN A 115 -15.98 8.81 -12.02
CA GLN A 115 -17.17 8.08 -12.49
C GLN A 115 -17.83 7.26 -11.38
N LEU A 116 -17.03 6.57 -10.54
CA LEU A 116 -17.56 5.82 -9.41
C LEU A 116 -18.19 6.72 -8.34
N ARG A 117 -17.64 7.91 -8.08
CA ARG A 117 -18.25 8.87 -7.14
C ARG A 117 -19.60 9.34 -7.64
N GLU A 118 -19.71 9.63 -8.93
CA GLU A 118 -20.98 9.99 -9.55
C GLU A 118 -21.99 8.84 -9.49
N PHE A 119 -21.55 7.62 -9.85
CA PHE A 119 -22.39 6.43 -9.77
C PHE A 119 -22.93 6.19 -8.35
N PHE A 120 -22.07 6.13 -7.34
CA PHE A 120 -22.51 5.89 -5.95
C PHE A 120 -23.25 7.08 -5.33
N GLY A 121 -23.02 8.30 -5.82
CA GLY A 121 -23.83 9.47 -5.47
C GLY A 121 -25.26 9.36 -5.99
N ASN A 122 -25.44 8.79 -7.19
CA ASN A 122 -26.75 8.54 -7.78
C ASN A 122 -27.43 7.27 -7.24
N PHE A 123 -26.64 6.23 -6.97
CA PHE A 123 -27.06 4.88 -6.61
C PHE A 123 -26.36 4.41 -5.34
N SER A 124 -26.79 4.92 -4.19
CA SER A 124 -26.17 4.59 -2.90
C SER A 124 -26.35 3.09 -2.56
N PRO A 125 -25.25 2.35 -2.32
CA PRO A 125 -25.29 0.94 -1.91
C PRO A 125 -26.01 0.73 -0.59
N THR A 126 -26.93 -0.24 -0.54
CA THR A 126 -27.56 -0.71 0.69
C THR A 126 -27.04 -2.08 1.12
N SER A 127 -26.71 -2.94 0.16
CA SER A 127 -26.07 -4.23 0.41
C SER A 127 -25.35 -4.75 -0.83
N PHE A 128 -24.37 -5.63 -0.60
CA PHE A 128 -23.69 -6.36 -1.66
C PHE A 128 -23.62 -7.84 -1.31
N GLY A 129 -24.17 -8.68 -2.19
CA GLY A 129 -24.14 -10.13 -2.05
C GLY A 129 -23.29 -10.76 -3.14
N LYS A 130 -22.25 -11.52 -2.78
CA LYS A 130 -21.49 -12.33 -3.75
C LYS A 130 -22.37 -13.46 -4.27
N VAL A 131 -22.41 -13.62 -5.59
CA VAL A 131 -23.18 -14.66 -6.29
C VAL A 131 -22.24 -15.75 -6.79
N HIS A 132 -21.15 -15.37 -7.45
CA HIS A 132 -20.12 -16.27 -7.93
C HIS A 132 -18.73 -15.67 -7.71
N GLN A 133 -17.73 -16.51 -7.49
CA GLN A 133 -16.33 -16.11 -7.43
C GLN A 133 -15.45 -17.25 -7.92
N GLY A 134 -14.25 -16.94 -8.39
CA GLY A 134 -13.28 -17.95 -8.79
C GLY A 134 -11.97 -17.36 -9.28
N ALA A 135 -11.02 -18.26 -9.52
CA ALA A 135 -9.79 -17.91 -10.22
C ALA A 135 -9.99 -18.05 -11.74
N SER A 136 -9.45 -17.10 -12.50
CA SER A 136 -9.29 -17.19 -13.94
C SER A 136 -7.97 -17.88 -14.27
N LYS A 137 -7.93 -18.61 -15.39
CA LYS A 137 -6.70 -19.28 -15.86
C LYS A 137 -5.67 -18.30 -16.44
N ALA A 138 -6.07 -17.07 -16.73
CA ALA A 138 -5.21 -16.05 -17.29
C ALA A 138 -4.63 -15.16 -16.19
N ASN A 139 -3.33 -14.88 -16.26
CA ASN A 139 -2.63 -13.81 -15.54
C ASN A 139 -2.81 -13.80 -14.00
N ASP A 140 -2.92 -14.96 -13.36
CA ASP A 140 -3.16 -15.08 -11.90
C ASP A 140 -4.31 -14.17 -11.43
N ALA A 141 -5.38 -14.14 -12.22
CA ALA A 141 -6.52 -13.28 -11.97
C ALA A 141 -7.64 -14.00 -11.23
N GLU A 142 -8.42 -13.22 -10.50
CA GLU A 142 -9.59 -13.66 -9.76
C GLU A 142 -10.78 -12.79 -10.14
N TYR A 143 -11.98 -13.36 -10.09
CA TYR A 143 -13.21 -12.65 -10.40
C TYR A 143 -14.26 -12.86 -9.31
N CYS A 144 -15.09 -11.84 -9.13
CA CYS A 144 -16.32 -11.92 -8.33
C CYS A 144 -17.48 -11.33 -9.13
N ILE A 145 -18.60 -12.04 -9.12
CA ILE A 145 -19.90 -11.57 -9.60
C ILE A 145 -20.78 -11.40 -8.38
N GLY A 146 -21.31 -10.21 -8.18
CA GLY A 146 -22.18 -9.90 -7.06
C GLY A 146 -23.45 -9.16 -7.48
N LYS A 147 -24.38 -9.05 -6.53
CA LYS A 147 -25.58 -8.22 -6.62
C LYS A 147 -25.43 -7.05 -5.66
N LEU A 148 -25.43 -5.84 -6.20
CA LEU A 148 -25.44 -4.59 -5.46
C LEU A 148 -26.88 -4.07 -5.38
N ALA A 149 -27.47 -4.09 -4.19
CA ALA A 149 -28.75 -3.45 -3.96
C ALA A 149 -28.55 -1.97 -3.69
N THR A 150 -29.42 -1.13 -4.25
CA THR A 150 -29.46 0.32 -4.00
C THR A 150 -30.91 0.75 -3.81
N ALA A 151 -31.14 1.96 -3.28
CA ALA A 151 -32.50 2.49 -3.14
C ALA A 151 -33.24 2.69 -4.48
N LYS A 152 -32.52 2.75 -5.60
CA LYS A 152 -33.07 3.01 -6.95
C LYS A 152 -33.05 1.79 -7.89
N GLY A 153 -32.79 0.61 -7.35
CA GLY A 153 -32.70 -0.63 -8.12
C GLY A 153 -31.49 -1.48 -7.73
N SER A 154 -31.41 -2.68 -8.33
CA SER A 154 -30.27 -3.58 -8.14
C SER A 154 -29.39 -3.60 -9.38
N PHE A 155 -28.10 -3.84 -9.16
CA PHE A 155 -27.11 -4.00 -10.21
C PHE A 155 -26.41 -5.34 -10.05
N ARG A 156 -26.16 -6.03 -11.16
CA ARG A 156 -25.18 -7.09 -11.22
C ARG A 156 -23.80 -6.47 -11.42
N VAL A 157 -22.89 -6.80 -10.53
CA VAL A 157 -21.52 -6.27 -10.54
C VAL A 157 -20.56 -7.36 -10.93
N TYR A 158 -19.73 -7.10 -11.93
CA TYR A 158 -18.62 -7.97 -12.32
C TYR A 158 -17.32 -7.28 -11.92
N ILE A 159 -16.45 -8.03 -11.24
CA ILE A 159 -15.21 -7.53 -10.68
C ILE A 159 -14.11 -8.46 -11.16
N TYR A 160 -13.07 -7.89 -11.77
CA TYR A 160 -11.89 -8.64 -12.17
C TYR A 160 -10.64 -8.01 -11.57
N VAL A 161 -9.87 -8.82 -10.84
CA VAL A 161 -8.58 -8.43 -10.28
C VAL A 161 -7.49 -9.32 -10.82
N ALA A 162 -6.30 -8.78 -11.05
CA ALA A 162 -5.14 -9.54 -11.47
C ALA A 162 -3.97 -9.33 -10.53
N LYS A 163 -3.09 -10.33 -10.43
CA LYS A 163 -1.86 -10.20 -9.65
C LYS A 163 -0.81 -9.39 -10.40
N LYS A 164 -0.21 -8.41 -9.72
CA LYS A 164 0.90 -7.59 -10.21
C LYS A 164 2.02 -7.57 -9.17
N GLY A 165 2.99 -8.46 -9.34
CA GLY A 165 4.04 -8.71 -8.34
C GLY A 165 3.47 -9.34 -7.08
N ASN A 166 3.55 -8.62 -5.96
CA ASN A 166 3.08 -9.07 -4.64
C ASN A 166 1.70 -8.54 -4.26
N SER A 167 1.06 -7.75 -5.13
CA SER A 167 -0.26 -7.15 -4.89
C SER A 167 -1.26 -7.61 -5.94
N ILE A 168 -2.55 -7.53 -5.63
CA ILE A 168 -3.60 -7.59 -6.65
C ILE A 168 -3.93 -6.17 -7.11
N VAL A 169 -4.41 -6.03 -8.34
CA VAL A 169 -4.92 -4.78 -8.89
C VAL A 169 -6.28 -5.01 -9.54
N LEU A 170 -7.21 -4.08 -9.34
CA LEU A 170 -8.50 -4.02 -10.02
C LEU A 170 -8.29 -3.57 -11.47
N GLN A 171 -8.70 -4.41 -12.42
CA GLN A 171 -8.55 -4.15 -13.86
C GLN A 171 -9.87 -3.89 -14.56
N GLU A 172 -10.94 -4.56 -14.13
CA GLU A 172 -12.27 -4.40 -14.73
C GLU A 172 -13.33 -4.30 -13.64
N LEU A 173 -14.27 -3.38 -13.84
CA LEU A 173 -15.44 -3.22 -13.01
C LEU A 173 -16.65 -2.89 -13.88
N LYS A 174 -17.70 -3.71 -13.80
CA LYS A 174 -18.94 -3.52 -14.56
C LYS A 174 -20.15 -3.49 -13.65
N PHE A 175 -21.02 -2.49 -13.84
CA PHE A 175 -22.32 -2.38 -13.20
C PHE A 175 -23.41 -2.49 -14.26
N ASP A 176 -24.09 -3.64 -14.29
CA ASP A 176 -25.20 -3.91 -15.19
C ASP A 176 -26.52 -3.85 -14.42
N ARG A 177 -27.58 -3.30 -15.01
CA ARG A 177 -28.88 -3.25 -14.33
C ARG A 177 -29.48 -4.65 -14.33
N GLU A 178 -30.02 -5.06 -13.18
CA GLU A 178 -30.75 -6.33 -13.06
C GLU A 178 -32.21 -6.22 -13.54
#